data_AF-A0A1H6HRA8-F1
#
_entry.id   AF-A0A1H6HRA8-F1
#
_cell.length_a   1.000
_cell.length_b   1.000
_cell.length_c   1.000
_cell.angle_alpha   90.00
_cell.angle_beta   90.00
_cell.angle_gamma   90.00
#
_symmetry.space_group_name_H-M   'P 1'
#
loop_
_entity.id
_entity.type
_entity.pdbx_description
1 polymer ?
#
loop_
_entity_poly.entity_id
_entity_poly.type
_entity_poly.pdbx_seq_one_letter_code
_entity_poly.pdbx_strand_id
1 'polypeptide(L)'
;MKKFLSSIILAAAIGMFFNGCSSKSDTKESRVEATSQPFTERDVETAEGTYVFDRAGILDAETLKACNDYAGWLYKEKLINTAVITVNDLEGKYPYDYAAEEYNKLYEGKGSGLVILINNDTKYDSVFRSGACLSNISDKEENNAVYWETKEVFKGDYRSAILRLLQLGELCPTHIIDNAQIFDFDQLNKIEKSLGSCKEDVTLLASHNGSETSNEQILQQYYDRKYKNDKGIMFMLDTISGKVIVHSSEKISTDIEKALKDANALSSKGDNYGAVNKILEALK
;
A
#
# COMPACT_ATOMS: atom_id res chain seq x y z
N MET A 1 -38.68 -9.85 -50.10
CA MET A 1 -40.12 -9.66 -50.39
C MET A 1 -40.83 -10.98 -50.19
N LYS A 2 -41.93 -10.95 -49.44
CA LYS A 2 -42.89 -12.04 -49.09
C LYS A 2 -42.34 -13.13 -48.15
N LYS A 3 -43.03 -13.59 -47.12
CA LYS A 3 -44.17 -13.14 -46.28
C LYS A 3 -44.42 -14.38 -45.41
N PHE A 4 -44.33 -14.28 -44.08
CA PHE A 4 -45.16 -15.13 -43.21
C PHE A 4 -45.56 -14.26 -42.01
N LEU A 5 -46.87 -14.22 -41.79
CA LEU A 5 -47.60 -13.27 -40.97
C LEU A 5 -48.56 -14.11 -40.13
N SER A 6 -48.60 -13.80 -38.83
CA SER A 6 -49.77 -13.94 -37.93
C SER A 6 -50.16 -15.39 -37.52
N SER A 7 -50.57 -15.73 -36.29
CA SER A 7 -51.34 -14.95 -35.29
C SER A 7 -51.30 -15.62 -33.90
N ILE A 8 -51.12 -14.82 -32.83
CA ILE A 8 -51.92 -14.64 -31.58
C ILE A 8 -53.07 -15.68 -31.37
N ILE A 9 -53.46 -16.21 -30.20
CA ILE A 9 -53.85 -15.65 -28.87
C ILE A 9 -54.04 -16.83 -27.90
N LEU A 10 -53.69 -16.70 -26.60
CA LEU A 10 -54.61 -17.16 -25.54
C LEU A 10 -54.37 -16.42 -24.21
N ALA A 11 -55.48 -16.04 -23.59
CA ALA A 11 -55.59 -15.16 -22.44
C ALA A 11 -55.69 -15.92 -21.09
N ALA A 12 -55.25 -15.22 -20.04
CA ALA A 12 -55.81 -15.12 -18.68
C ALA A 12 -56.23 -16.38 -17.89
N ALA A 13 -55.67 -16.48 -16.67
CA ALA A 13 -56.40 -16.97 -15.50
C ALA A 13 -55.96 -16.22 -14.24
N ILE A 14 -56.90 -15.45 -13.67
CA ILE A 14 -56.91 -14.93 -12.30
C ILE A 14 -57.77 -15.89 -11.48
N GLY A 15 -57.37 -16.20 -10.23
CA GLY A 15 -58.33 -16.61 -9.20
C GLY A 15 -57.83 -17.57 -8.12
N MET A 16 -57.47 -16.99 -6.95
CA MET A 16 -57.75 -17.37 -5.55
C MET A 16 -57.56 -18.84 -5.09
N PHE A 17 -56.97 -19.13 -3.91
CA PHE A 17 -57.67 -18.96 -2.63
C PHE A 17 -56.83 -19.34 -1.36
N PHE A 18 -57.17 -18.63 -0.27
CA PHE A 18 -57.24 -18.97 1.17
C PHE A 18 -56.01 -19.06 2.12
N ASN A 19 -56.03 -18.09 3.06
CA ASN A 19 -55.96 -18.17 4.54
C ASN A 19 -54.78 -18.87 5.24
N GLY A 20 -54.11 -18.08 6.10
CA GLY A 20 -53.32 -18.59 7.23
C GLY A 20 -52.88 -17.49 8.20
N CYS A 21 -53.68 -17.29 9.25
CA CYS A 21 -53.41 -16.70 10.57
C CYS A 21 -52.36 -15.58 10.76
N SER A 22 -52.88 -14.43 11.21
CA SER A 22 -52.16 -13.46 12.05
C SER A 22 -51.65 -14.10 13.33
N SER A 23 -50.34 -14.07 13.54
CA SER A 23 -49.75 -13.96 14.88
C SER A 23 -48.79 -12.78 14.88
N LYS A 24 -49.04 -11.83 15.78
CA LYS A 24 -48.11 -10.74 16.10
C LYS A 24 -46.81 -11.36 16.61
N SER A 25 -45.73 -11.12 15.88
CA SER A 25 -44.41 -11.05 16.48
C SER A 25 -43.84 -9.69 16.11
N ASP A 26 -43.97 -8.73 17.05
CA ASP A 26 -43.14 -7.53 17.06
C ASP A 26 -41.72 -7.97 17.43
N THR A 27 -41.07 -8.64 16.48
CA THR A 27 -39.63 -8.82 16.52
C THR A 27 -39.09 -7.59 15.82
N LYS A 28 -38.65 -6.60 16.59
CA LYS A 28 -37.69 -5.60 16.10
C LYS A 28 -36.47 -6.38 15.66
N GLU A 29 -36.44 -6.85 14.42
CA GLU A 29 -35.19 -7.16 13.74
C GLU A 29 -34.40 -5.86 13.74
N SER A 30 -33.45 -5.74 14.66
CA SER A 30 -32.35 -4.82 14.46
C SER A 30 -31.70 -5.28 13.16
N ARG A 31 -31.98 -4.56 12.09
CA ARG A 31 -31.22 -4.64 10.85
C ARG A 31 -29.82 -4.19 11.20
N VAL A 32 -29.02 -5.09 11.76
CA VAL A 32 -27.58 -4.93 11.82
C VAL A 32 -27.21 -4.82 10.35
N GLU A 33 -26.78 -3.63 9.91
CA GLU A 33 -26.22 -3.48 8.58
C GLU A 33 -25.11 -4.52 8.48
N ALA A 34 -25.34 -5.58 7.71
CA ALA A 34 -24.39 -6.64 7.40
C ALA A 34 -23.24 -6.13 6.51
N THR A 35 -22.92 -4.86 6.64
CA THR A 35 -22.00 -4.07 5.87
C THR A 35 -21.28 -3.16 6.85
N SER A 36 -20.57 -3.68 7.84
CA SER A 36 -19.49 -2.92 8.48
C SER A 36 -18.29 -3.84 8.59
N GLN A 37 -17.27 -3.62 7.77
CA GLN A 37 -15.99 -4.25 8.04
C GLN A 37 -15.43 -3.59 9.30
N PRO A 38 -15.10 -4.35 10.35
CA PRO A 38 -14.54 -3.76 11.56
C PRO A 38 -13.28 -2.97 11.18
N PHE A 39 -13.27 -1.69 11.54
CA PHE A 39 -12.08 -0.86 11.51
C PHE A 39 -11.45 -0.89 12.88
N THR A 40 -10.15 -1.08 12.93
CA THR A 40 -9.39 -0.99 14.17
C THR A 40 -8.20 -0.11 13.89
N GLU A 41 -8.16 1.03 14.56
CA GLU A 41 -7.01 1.93 14.50
C GLU A 41 -5.80 1.24 15.17
N ARG A 42 -4.64 1.36 14.54
CA ARG A 42 -3.38 0.86 15.10
C ARG A 42 -2.85 1.89 16.08
N ASP A 43 -2.36 1.43 17.21
CA ASP A 43 -1.55 2.25 18.11
C ASP A 43 -0.14 2.41 17.51
N VAL A 44 0.25 3.66 17.22
CA VAL A 44 1.51 4.01 16.55
C VAL A 44 2.22 5.15 17.27
N GLU A 45 3.54 5.18 17.16
CA GLU A 45 4.36 6.26 17.69
C GLU A 45 4.05 7.60 16.99
N THR A 46 4.30 8.71 17.69
CA THR A 46 4.14 10.04 17.09
C THR A 46 5.20 10.25 16.01
N ALA A 47 4.76 10.71 14.84
CA ALA A 47 5.63 10.96 13.70
C ALA A 47 6.46 12.23 13.87
N GLU A 48 7.71 12.21 13.41
CA GLU A 48 8.59 13.38 13.39
C GLU A 48 8.36 14.28 12.15
N GLY A 49 7.83 13.72 11.06
CA GLY A 49 7.63 14.39 9.79
C GLY A 49 6.18 14.85 9.54
N THR A 50 5.98 15.56 8.44
CA THR A 50 4.65 15.95 7.93
C THR A 50 4.30 15.10 6.72
N TYR A 51 3.22 14.34 6.84
CA TYR A 51 2.70 13.41 5.84
C TYR A 51 1.24 13.70 5.48
N VAL A 52 0.56 14.55 6.26
CA VAL A 52 -0.81 15.01 5.98
C VAL A 52 -0.78 16.47 5.56
N PHE A 53 -1.33 16.76 4.39
CA PHE A 53 -1.43 18.09 3.78
C PHE A 53 -2.91 18.47 3.66
N ASP A 54 -3.49 18.98 4.75
CA ASP A 54 -4.90 19.40 4.81
C ASP A 54 -5.12 20.76 4.11
N ARG A 55 -5.04 20.79 2.77
CA ARG A 55 -5.26 22.02 1.99
C ARG A 55 -6.74 22.38 1.87
N ALA A 56 -7.65 21.46 2.21
CA ALA A 56 -9.08 21.70 2.17
C ALA A 56 -9.60 22.30 3.49
N GLY A 57 -8.86 22.13 4.59
CA GLY A 57 -9.25 22.58 5.94
C GLY A 57 -10.39 21.75 6.52
N ILE A 58 -10.42 20.46 6.20
CA ILE A 58 -11.52 19.54 6.59
C ILE A 58 -11.18 18.64 7.77
N LEU A 59 -9.92 18.61 8.20
CA LEU A 59 -9.46 17.75 9.29
C LEU A 59 -9.34 18.56 10.58
N ASP A 60 -9.88 18.03 11.67
CA ASP A 60 -9.57 18.55 13.00
C ASP A 60 -8.14 18.15 13.45
N ALA A 61 -7.66 18.77 14.52
CA ALA A 61 -6.30 18.57 15.00
C ALA A 61 -6.01 17.11 15.44
N GLU A 62 -7.01 16.42 16.00
CA GLU A 62 -6.85 15.03 16.45
C GLU A 62 -6.77 14.09 15.25
N THR A 63 -7.60 14.30 14.24
CA THR A 63 -7.60 13.56 12.97
C THR A 63 -6.31 13.78 12.22
N LEU A 64 -5.87 15.04 12.07
CA LEU A 64 -4.61 15.37 11.42
C LEU A 64 -3.44 14.66 12.10
N LYS A 65 -3.38 14.71 13.44
CA LYS A 65 -2.33 14.01 14.20
C LYS A 65 -2.37 12.50 13.98
N ALA A 66 -3.53 11.87 14.15
CA ALA A 66 -3.67 10.42 14.02
C ALA A 66 -3.27 9.92 12.62
N CYS A 67 -3.75 10.58 11.56
CA CYS A 67 -3.39 10.24 10.19
C CYS A 67 -1.91 10.49 9.90
N ASN A 68 -1.32 11.56 10.46
CA ASN A 68 0.09 11.88 10.28
C ASN A 68 1.00 10.87 10.98
N ASP A 69 0.64 10.47 12.19
CA ASP A 69 1.36 9.44 12.95
C ASP A 69 1.32 8.10 12.22
N TYR A 70 0.15 7.70 11.71
CA TYR A 70 0.01 6.46 10.96
C TYR A 70 0.79 6.49 9.63
N ALA A 71 0.73 7.59 8.88
CA ALA A 71 1.51 7.75 7.66
C ALA A 71 3.02 7.77 7.96
N GLY A 72 3.45 8.36 9.07
CA GLY A 72 4.84 8.32 9.54
C GLY A 72 5.28 6.92 9.98
N TRP A 73 4.38 6.12 10.56
CA TRP A 73 4.64 4.72 10.84
C TRP A 73 4.84 3.90 9.57
N LEU A 74 3.99 4.06 8.54
CA LEU A 74 4.21 3.43 7.23
C LEU A 74 5.52 3.92 6.60
N TYR A 75 5.83 5.20 6.76
CA TYR A 75 7.10 5.75 6.32
C TYR A 75 8.25 5.00 6.98
N LYS A 76 8.32 4.92 8.31
CA LYS A 76 9.42 4.26 9.01
C LYS A 76 9.43 2.74 8.80
N GLU A 77 8.32 2.07 9.08
CA GLU A 77 8.28 0.62 9.26
C GLU A 77 8.11 -0.15 7.95
N LYS A 78 7.37 0.41 7.00
CA LYS A 78 7.13 -0.19 5.68
C LYS A 78 7.98 0.41 4.58
N LEU A 79 8.75 1.46 4.88
CA LEU A 79 9.59 2.18 3.92
C LEU A 79 8.79 2.69 2.69
N ILE A 80 7.51 3.01 2.91
CA ILE A 80 6.60 3.57 1.90
C ILE A 80 6.61 5.10 1.99
N ASN A 81 6.77 5.79 0.87
CA ASN A 81 6.57 7.22 0.77
C ASN A 81 5.07 7.53 0.78
N THR A 82 4.53 7.73 1.98
CA THR A 82 3.10 7.91 2.21
C THR A 82 2.73 9.39 2.33
N ALA A 83 1.64 9.81 1.70
CA ALA A 83 1.06 11.13 1.95
C ALA A 83 -0.47 11.08 1.93
N VAL A 84 -1.09 11.93 2.74
CA VAL A 84 -2.53 12.23 2.69
C VAL A 84 -2.68 13.68 2.27
N ILE A 85 -3.48 13.93 1.24
CA ILE A 85 -3.68 15.27 0.70
C ILE A 85 -5.18 15.49 0.58
N THR A 86 -5.66 16.55 1.22
CA THR A 86 -7.05 16.98 1.05
C THR A 86 -7.09 18.23 0.18
N VAL A 87 -7.97 18.34 -0.81
CA VAL A 87 -8.04 19.51 -1.70
C VAL A 87 -9.46 19.93 -2.04
N ASN A 88 -9.63 21.21 -2.36
CA ASN A 88 -10.90 21.76 -2.85
C ASN A 88 -11.02 21.84 -4.38
N ASP A 89 -9.89 21.82 -5.09
CA ASP A 89 -9.80 21.98 -6.54
C ASP A 89 -8.65 21.13 -7.07
N LEU A 90 -8.88 20.35 -8.13
CA LEU A 90 -7.87 19.53 -8.80
C LEU A 90 -7.19 20.24 -9.97
N GLU A 91 -7.52 21.50 -10.20
CA GLU A 91 -7.00 22.33 -11.30
C GLU A 91 -7.28 21.70 -12.68
N GLY A 92 -8.45 21.07 -12.81
CA GLY A 92 -8.90 20.37 -14.02
C GLY A 92 -8.20 19.03 -14.29
N LYS A 93 -7.42 18.49 -13.35
CA LYS A 93 -6.77 17.17 -13.47
C LYS A 93 -7.69 16.05 -12.99
N TYR A 94 -7.46 14.84 -13.50
CA TYR A 94 -8.09 13.66 -12.91
C TYR A 94 -7.52 13.39 -11.51
N PRO A 95 -8.32 12.88 -10.56
CA PRO A 95 -7.87 12.64 -9.18
C PRO A 95 -6.59 11.80 -9.08
N TYR A 96 -6.49 10.71 -9.84
CA TYR A 96 -5.29 9.85 -9.82
C TYR A 96 -4.04 10.58 -10.35
N ASP A 97 -4.18 11.35 -11.44
CA ASP A 97 -3.09 12.12 -12.03
C ASP A 97 -2.62 13.23 -11.07
N TYR A 98 -3.55 13.89 -10.38
CA TYR A 98 -3.22 14.86 -9.35
C TYR A 98 -2.43 14.22 -8.21
N ALA A 99 -2.89 13.07 -7.69
CA ALA A 99 -2.17 12.34 -6.64
C ALA A 99 -0.78 11.88 -7.09
N ALA A 100 -0.63 11.45 -8.35
CA ALA A 100 0.66 11.09 -8.94
C ALA A 100 1.61 12.30 -9.06
N GLU A 101 1.10 13.47 -9.47
CA GLU A 101 1.88 14.70 -9.51
C GLU A 101 2.35 15.13 -8.12
N GLU A 102 1.47 15.05 -7.11
CA GLU A 102 1.85 15.38 -5.74
C GLU A 102 2.88 14.40 -5.18
N TYR A 103 2.76 13.11 -5.49
CA TYR A 103 3.81 12.12 -5.19
C TYR A 103 5.15 12.54 -5.80
N ASN A 104 5.16 12.96 -7.07
CA ASN A 104 6.36 13.42 -7.75
C ASN A 104 6.93 14.71 -7.12
N LYS A 105 6.09 15.64 -6.66
CA LYS A 105 6.54 16.87 -5.99
C LYS A 105 7.14 16.59 -4.62
N LEU A 106 6.52 15.71 -3.83
CA LEU A 106 6.92 15.42 -2.46
C LEU A 106 8.12 14.47 -2.39
N TYR A 107 8.19 13.50 -3.30
CA TYR A 107 9.12 12.37 -3.22
C TYR A 107 9.95 12.18 -4.49
N GLU A 108 9.92 13.15 -5.41
CA GLU A 108 10.66 13.12 -6.68
C GLU A 108 10.36 11.88 -7.55
N GLY A 109 9.19 11.26 -7.34
CA GLY A 109 8.81 10.02 -8.02
C GLY A 109 9.58 8.78 -7.57
N LYS A 110 10.35 8.88 -6.47
CA LYS A 110 11.28 7.84 -6.03
C LYS A 110 10.66 6.96 -4.94
N GLY A 111 10.95 5.66 -5.00
CA GLY A 111 10.54 4.69 -4.00
C GLY A 111 9.15 4.09 -4.22
N SER A 112 8.68 3.33 -3.23
CA SER A 112 7.31 2.83 -3.18
C SER A 112 6.41 3.91 -2.59
N GLY A 113 5.33 4.25 -3.27
CA GLY A 113 4.45 5.36 -2.91
C GLY A 113 3.03 4.91 -2.59
N LEU A 114 2.44 5.55 -1.58
CA LEU A 114 1.01 5.46 -1.28
C LEU A 114 0.48 6.87 -1.00
N VAL A 115 -0.22 7.47 -1.96
CA VAL A 115 -0.80 8.80 -1.80
C VAL A 115 -2.31 8.71 -1.77
N ILE A 116 -2.90 9.19 -0.67
CA ILE A 116 -4.34 9.26 -0.47
C ILE A 116 -4.78 10.68 -0.77
N LEU A 117 -5.69 10.80 -1.73
CA LEU A 117 -6.27 12.07 -2.13
C LEU A 117 -7.74 12.10 -1.73
N ILE A 118 -8.08 12.98 -0.78
CA ILE A 118 -9.47 13.34 -0.47
C ILE A 118 -9.78 14.65 -1.20
N ASN A 119 -10.76 14.67 -2.11
CA ASN A 119 -11.02 15.85 -2.94
C ASN A 119 -12.49 16.26 -2.96
N ASN A 120 -12.70 17.56 -2.73
CA ASN A 120 -14.03 18.15 -2.75
C ASN A 120 -14.52 18.55 -4.14
N ASP A 121 -13.65 18.53 -5.16
CA ASP A 121 -13.94 18.93 -6.55
C ASP A 121 -14.82 17.91 -7.26
N THR A 122 -14.32 16.68 -7.42
CA THR A 122 -15.06 15.61 -8.12
C THR A 122 -15.85 14.71 -7.18
N LYS A 123 -15.56 14.77 -5.87
CA LYS A 123 -16.04 13.81 -4.86
C LYS A 123 -15.64 12.36 -5.14
N TYR A 124 -14.61 12.17 -5.96
CA TYR A 124 -14.04 10.85 -6.25
C TYR A 124 -12.62 10.79 -5.69
N ASP A 125 -12.50 10.28 -4.48
CA ASP A 125 -11.23 10.13 -3.78
C ASP A 125 -10.35 9.08 -4.46
N SER A 126 -9.03 9.21 -4.32
CA SER A 126 -8.07 8.42 -5.08
C SER A 126 -6.94 7.87 -4.21
N VAL A 127 -6.49 6.66 -4.54
CA VAL A 127 -5.32 6.02 -3.95
C VAL A 127 -4.28 5.83 -5.04
N PHE A 128 -3.27 6.69 -5.07
CA PHE A 128 -2.12 6.50 -5.95
C PHE A 128 -1.13 5.52 -5.32
N ARG A 129 -0.61 4.61 -6.15
CA ARG A 129 0.29 3.52 -5.74
C ARG A 129 1.46 3.39 -6.70
N SER A 130 2.67 3.18 -6.17
CA SER A 130 3.87 2.86 -6.95
C SER A 130 4.76 1.83 -6.23
N GLY A 131 5.67 1.19 -6.96
CA GLY A 131 6.60 0.22 -6.40
C GLY A 131 5.91 -0.94 -5.67
N ALA A 132 6.33 -1.22 -4.44
CA ALA A 132 5.77 -2.28 -3.61
C ALA A 132 4.27 -2.06 -3.31
N CYS A 133 3.77 -0.83 -3.24
CA CYS A 133 2.34 -0.57 -3.06
C CYS A 133 1.53 -0.97 -4.29
N LEU A 134 2.07 -0.74 -5.49
CA LEU A 134 1.40 -1.14 -6.72
C LEU A 134 1.35 -2.67 -6.85
N SER A 135 2.43 -3.38 -6.49
CA SER A 135 2.51 -4.84 -6.62
C SER A 135 1.74 -5.62 -5.55
N ASN A 136 1.58 -5.07 -4.33
CA ASN A 136 1.04 -5.83 -3.19
C ASN A 136 -0.38 -5.45 -2.78
N ILE A 137 -0.86 -4.27 -3.18
CA ILE A 137 -2.26 -3.89 -2.97
C ILE A 137 -3.01 -4.26 -4.24
N SER A 138 -3.90 -5.26 -4.21
CA SER A 138 -4.70 -5.55 -5.40
C SER A 138 -5.88 -4.59 -5.52
N ASP A 139 -6.42 -4.49 -6.72
CA ASP A 139 -7.63 -3.71 -6.99
C ASP A 139 -8.80 -4.14 -6.09
N LYS A 140 -8.84 -5.41 -5.67
CA LYS A 140 -9.88 -5.90 -4.75
C LYS A 140 -9.75 -5.28 -3.37
N GLU A 141 -8.54 -5.22 -2.80
CA GLU A 141 -8.34 -4.60 -1.49
C GLU A 141 -8.57 -3.09 -1.55
N GLU A 142 -8.06 -2.43 -2.60
CA GLU A 142 -8.30 -1.00 -2.83
C GLU A 142 -9.79 -0.68 -2.94
N ASN A 143 -10.52 -1.36 -3.84
CA ASN A 143 -11.96 -1.12 -4.04
C ASN A 143 -12.76 -1.35 -2.77
N ASN A 144 -12.39 -2.36 -1.97
CA ASN A 144 -13.04 -2.61 -0.70
C ASN A 144 -12.74 -1.50 0.31
N ALA A 145 -11.50 -1.01 0.41
CA ALA A 145 -11.13 0.09 1.30
C ALA A 145 -11.84 1.39 0.90
N VAL A 146 -11.86 1.74 -0.39
CA VAL A 146 -12.55 2.92 -0.93
C VAL A 146 -14.07 2.84 -0.68
N TYR A 147 -14.69 1.68 -0.86
CA TYR A 147 -16.12 1.52 -0.58
C TYR A 147 -16.51 1.90 0.86
N TRP A 148 -15.68 1.51 1.83
CA TRP A 148 -15.91 1.83 3.24
C TRP A 148 -15.55 3.27 3.56
N GLU A 149 -14.43 3.74 3.03
CA GLU A 149 -13.98 5.12 3.17
C GLU A 149 -15.07 6.10 2.70
N THR A 150 -15.71 5.84 1.55
CA THR A 150 -16.79 6.68 1.03
C THR A 150 -17.96 6.77 2.01
N LYS A 151 -18.27 5.67 2.72
CA LYS A 151 -19.33 5.69 3.75
C LYS A 151 -18.92 6.49 4.98
N GLU A 152 -17.64 6.48 5.34
CA GLU A 152 -17.08 7.19 6.48
C GLU A 152 -17.02 8.69 6.20
N VAL A 153 -16.52 9.09 5.02
CA VAL A 153 -16.54 10.48 4.53
C VAL A 153 -17.96 11.03 4.48
N PHE A 154 -18.94 10.26 3.97
CA PHE A 154 -20.33 10.69 3.93
C PHE A 154 -20.92 10.98 5.33
N LYS A 155 -20.39 10.31 6.37
CA LYS A 155 -20.77 10.55 7.77
C LYS A 155 -19.95 11.65 8.45
N GLY A 156 -18.97 12.23 7.75
CA GLY A 156 -18.01 13.19 8.31
C GLY A 156 -16.90 12.54 9.16
N ASP A 157 -16.76 11.21 9.14
CA ASP A 157 -15.71 10.49 9.85
C ASP A 157 -14.45 10.38 8.99
N TYR A 158 -13.79 11.52 8.79
CA TYR A 158 -12.56 11.61 7.98
C TYR A 158 -11.39 10.82 8.58
N ARG A 159 -11.37 10.66 9.91
CA ARG A 159 -10.32 9.88 10.59
C ARG A 159 -10.38 8.41 10.18
N SER A 160 -11.53 7.76 10.35
CA SER A 160 -11.66 6.35 9.96
C SER A 160 -11.47 6.17 8.46
N ALA A 161 -12.03 7.07 7.66
CA ALA A 161 -11.88 7.09 6.19
C ALA A 161 -10.42 7.07 5.75
N ILE A 162 -9.62 8.03 6.20
CA ILE A 162 -8.22 8.17 5.80
C ILE A 162 -7.38 7.01 6.35
N LEU A 163 -7.55 6.66 7.62
CA LEU A 163 -6.78 5.57 8.24
C LEU A 163 -7.05 4.22 7.56
N ARG A 164 -8.27 4.00 7.09
CA ARG A 164 -8.61 2.81 6.31
C ARG A 164 -7.87 2.73 4.99
N LEU A 165 -7.72 3.84 4.29
CA LEU A 165 -6.92 3.87 3.06
C LEU A 165 -5.43 3.71 3.39
N LEU A 166 -4.95 4.30 4.49
CA LEU A 166 -3.56 4.11 4.94
C LEU A 166 -3.27 2.65 5.28
N GLN A 167 -4.24 1.92 5.85
CA GLN A 167 -4.12 0.48 6.15
C GLN A 167 -3.79 -0.40 4.95
N LEU A 168 -4.06 0.05 3.71
CA LEU A 168 -3.61 -0.66 2.52
C LEU A 168 -2.08 -0.82 2.49
N GLY A 169 -1.34 0.14 3.05
CA GLY A 169 0.12 0.06 3.18
C GLY A 169 0.60 -1.10 4.07
N GLU A 170 -0.26 -1.64 4.94
CA GLU A 170 0.10 -2.81 5.75
C GLU A 170 0.21 -4.11 4.93
N LEU A 171 -0.42 -4.15 3.74
CA LEU A 171 -0.31 -5.28 2.79
C LEU A 171 1.08 -5.38 2.17
N CYS A 172 1.86 -4.30 2.20
CA CYS A 172 3.24 -4.32 1.72
C CYS A 172 4.13 -5.12 2.69
N PRO A 173 5.14 -5.85 2.16
CA PRO A 173 6.10 -6.58 2.97
C PRO A 173 6.88 -5.63 3.90
N THR A 174 7.43 -6.17 4.99
CA THR A 174 8.20 -5.39 5.97
C THR A 174 9.70 -5.46 5.69
N HIS A 175 10.18 -6.59 5.16
CA HIS A 175 11.60 -6.88 5.01
C HIS A 175 12.07 -6.82 3.55
N ILE A 176 11.19 -6.99 2.55
CA ILE A 176 11.50 -6.75 1.13
C ILE A 176 10.75 -5.55 0.55
N ILE A 177 11.49 -4.51 0.21
CA ILE A 177 10.98 -3.29 -0.41
C ILE A 177 11.33 -3.30 -1.90
N ASP A 178 10.41 -3.79 -2.72
CA ASP A 178 10.59 -3.91 -4.17
C ASP A 178 10.12 -2.66 -4.93
N ASN A 179 10.91 -1.59 -4.82
CA ASN A 179 10.65 -0.35 -5.57
C ASN A 179 10.77 -0.55 -7.09
N ALA A 180 11.59 -1.52 -7.52
CA ALA A 180 11.85 -1.80 -8.93
C ALA A 180 10.83 -2.76 -9.56
N GLN A 181 9.95 -3.35 -8.76
CA GLN A 181 8.91 -4.31 -9.18
C GLN A 181 9.47 -5.49 -9.99
N ILE A 182 10.61 -6.02 -9.55
CA ILE A 182 11.32 -7.09 -10.26
C ILE A 182 10.97 -8.50 -9.76
N PHE A 183 10.27 -8.61 -8.64
CA PHE A 183 9.89 -9.89 -8.06
C PHE A 183 8.40 -10.16 -8.24
N ASP A 184 8.08 -11.41 -8.58
CA ASP A 184 6.70 -11.87 -8.54
C ASP A 184 6.23 -12.15 -7.10
N PHE A 185 4.92 -12.39 -6.94
CA PHE A 185 4.31 -12.62 -5.64
C PHE A 185 4.91 -13.81 -4.88
N ASP A 186 5.23 -14.92 -5.56
CA ASP A 186 5.80 -16.11 -4.92
C ASP A 186 7.25 -15.86 -4.47
N GLN A 187 8.01 -15.12 -5.27
CA GLN A 187 9.37 -14.70 -4.94
C GLN A 187 9.37 -13.75 -3.74
N LEU A 188 8.52 -12.71 -3.75
CA LEU A 188 8.36 -11.77 -2.64
C LEU A 188 8.03 -12.49 -1.33
N ASN A 189 7.06 -13.41 -1.36
CA ASN A 189 6.68 -14.17 -0.17
C ASN A 189 7.82 -15.04 0.38
N LYS A 190 8.61 -15.66 -0.49
CA LYS A 190 9.77 -16.47 -0.07
C LYS A 190 10.87 -15.61 0.53
N ILE A 191 11.16 -14.46 -0.08
CA ILE A 191 12.15 -13.51 0.39
C ILE A 191 11.72 -12.94 1.75
N GLU A 192 10.50 -12.40 1.84
CA GLU A 192 9.94 -11.84 3.07
C GLU A 192 9.99 -12.84 4.23
N LYS A 193 9.54 -14.09 3.99
CA LYS A 193 9.58 -15.15 5.00
C LYS A 193 11.00 -15.48 5.44
N SER A 194 11.96 -15.51 4.50
CA SER A 194 13.34 -15.84 4.81
C SER A 194 14.01 -14.74 5.63
N LEU A 195 13.82 -13.48 5.24
CA LEU A 195 14.33 -12.32 5.97
C LEU A 195 13.71 -12.21 7.37
N GLY A 196 12.39 -12.35 7.49
CA GLY A 196 11.71 -12.33 8.79
C GLY A 196 11.99 -13.52 9.71
N SER A 197 12.72 -14.54 9.22
CA SER A 197 13.19 -15.67 10.04
C SER A 197 14.66 -15.53 10.47
N CYS A 198 15.34 -14.47 10.03
CA CYS A 198 16.72 -14.19 10.44
C CYS A 198 16.78 -13.80 11.93
N LYS A 199 17.93 -14.05 12.56
CA LYS A 199 18.14 -13.68 13.96
C LYS A 199 18.29 -12.16 14.11
N GLU A 200 19.06 -11.57 13.20
CA GLU A 200 19.18 -10.13 13.03
C GLU A 200 17.97 -9.61 12.23
N ASP A 201 17.56 -8.36 12.47
CA ASP A 201 16.58 -7.68 11.60
C ASP A 201 17.27 -7.32 10.28
N VAL A 202 16.75 -7.89 9.18
CA VAL A 202 17.31 -7.71 7.85
C VAL A 202 16.26 -7.19 6.90
N THR A 203 16.58 -6.08 6.24
CA THR A 203 15.76 -5.49 5.16
C THR A 203 16.52 -5.54 3.83
N LEU A 204 15.82 -5.87 2.75
CA LEU A 204 16.31 -5.83 1.38
C LEU A 204 15.52 -4.79 0.59
N LEU A 205 16.23 -3.84 0.00
CA LEU A 205 15.73 -2.84 -0.94
C LEU A 205 16.06 -3.29 -2.37
N ALA A 206 15.06 -3.50 -3.21
CA ALA A 206 15.27 -3.64 -4.66
C ALA A 206 14.93 -2.32 -5.35
N SER A 207 15.91 -1.76 -6.05
CA SER A 207 15.89 -0.40 -6.56
C SER A 207 16.24 -0.32 -8.04
N HIS A 208 15.84 0.79 -8.64
CA HIS A 208 16.19 1.20 -10.00
C HIS A 208 16.79 2.61 -9.94
N ASN A 209 18.01 2.74 -9.42
CA ASN A 209 18.61 4.05 -9.17
C ASN A 209 19.22 4.66 -10.45
N GLY A 210 18.43 5.48 -11.13
CA GLY A 210 18.89 6.30 -12.27
C GLY A 210 19.30 7.73 -11.89
N SER A 211 19.44 8.04 -10.60
CA SER A 211 19.70 9.41 -10.11
C SER A 211 21.18 9.71 -9.94
N GLU A 212 21.51 10.97 -9.63
CA GLU A 212 22.87 11.39 -9.28
C GLU A 212 23.30 10.96 -7.86
N THR A 213 22.35 10.55 -7.00
CA THR A 213 22.65 10.09 -5.65
C THR A 213 23.23 8.66 -5.70
N SER A 214 24.34 8.41 -4.99
CA SER A 214 24.97 7.09 -5.03
C SER A 214 24.13 6.02 -4.33
N ASN A 215 24.32 4.76 -4.70
CA ASN A 215 23.62 3.64 -4.05
C ASN A 215 23.92 3.56 -2.55
N GLU A 216 25.15 3.88 -2.13
CA GLU A 216 25.55 3.92 -0.73
C GLU A 216 24.80 5.01 0.05
N GLN A 217 24.64 6.19 -0.54
CA GLN A 217 23.89 7.28 0.08
C GLN A 217 22.39 6.96 0.17
N ILE A 218 21.80 6.37 -0.88
CA ILE A 218 20.40 5.92 -0.85
C ILE A 218 20.20 4.85 0.21
N LEU A 219 21.06 3.83 0.24
CA LEU A 219 20.99 2.76 1.21
C LEU A 219 21.13 3.28 2.64
N GLN A 220 22.03 4.25 2.88
CA GLN A 220 22.14 4.92 4.18
C GLN A 220 20.83 5.63 4.57
N GLN A 221 20.22 6.39 3.65
CA GLN A 221 18.96 7.10 3.94
C GLN A 221 17.83 6.14 4.33
N TYR A 222 17.70 5.02 3.61
CA TYR A 222 16.72 3.98 3.96
C TYR A 222 17.07 3.29 5.29
N TYR A 223 18.35 3.05 5.55
CA TYR A 223 18.82 2.48 6.81
C TYR A 223 18.48 3.38 7.99
N ASP A 224 18.85 4.67 7.93
CA ASP A 224 18.60 5.64 8.99
C ASP A 224 17.10 5.83 9.24
N ARG A 225 16.29 5.72 8.18
CA ARG A 225 14.83 5.75 8.27
C ARG A 225 14.27 4.53 8.99
N LYS A 226 14.70 3.31 8.66
CA LYS A 226 14.18 2.06 9.26
C LYS A 226 14.72 1.83 10.67
N TYR A 227 16.02 1.97 10.83
CA TYR A 227 16.80 1.52 11.98
C TYR A 227 17.31 2.66 12.85
N LYS A 228 16.74 3.87 12.75
CA LYS A 228 17.22 5.10 13.42
C LYS A 228 17.85 4.90 14.80
N ASN A 229 17.16 4.17 15.69
CA ASN A 229 17.63 3.82 17.04
C ASN A 229 17.82 2.31 17.25
N ASP A 230 17.60 1.52 16.20
CA ASP A 230 17.58 0.08 16.21
C ASP A 230 18.81 -0.49 15.50
N LYS A 231 19.03 -1.79 15.66
CA LYS A 231 20.10 -2.50 14.96
C LYS A 231 19.50 -3.33 13.85
N GLY A 232 20.18 -3.33 12.71
CA GLY A 232 19.78 -4.15 11.58
C GLY A 232 20.84 -4.18 10.50
N ILE A 233 20.55 -4.96 9.46
CA ILE A 233 21.34 -5.07 8.25
C ILE A 233 20.42 -4.72 7.09
N MET A 234 20.83 -3.76 6.26
CA MET A 234 20.10 -3.42 5.05
C MET A 234 20.92 -3.73 3.81
N PHE A 235 20.32 -4.46 2.89
CA PHE A 235 20.86 -4.72 1.56
C PHE A 235 20.16 -3.84 0.53
N MET A 236 20.90 -3.39 -0.48
CA MET A 236 20.31 -2.78 -1.68
C MET A 236 20.77 -3.57 -2.90
N LEU A 237 19.80 -4.12 -3.62
CA LEU A 237 19.97 -4.62 -4.99
C LEU A 237 19.54 -3.50 -5.94
N ASP A 238 20.50 -2.98 -6.71
CA ASP A 238 20.21 -1.98 -7.73
C ASP A 238 20.26 -2.60 -9.13
N THR A 239 19.12 -2.53 -9.81
CA THR A 239 18.92 -3.17 -11.13
C THR A 239 19.64 -2.45 -12.26
N ILE A 240 19.98 -1.17 -12.10
CA ILE A 240 20.72 -0.41 -13.13
C ILE A 240 22.21 -0.76 -13.08
N SER A 241 22.82 -0.68 -11.90
CA SER A 241 24.24 -1.03 -11.74
C SER A 241 24.49 -2.54 -11.74
N GLY A 242 23.46 -3.36 -11.53
CA GLY A 242 23.58 -4.81 -11.42
C GLY A 242 24.36 -5.22 -10.17
N LYS A 243 24.24 -4.44 -9.09
CA LYS A 243 25.01 -4.64 -7.86
C LYS A 243 24.13 -4.81 -6.64
N VAL A 244 24.63 -5.63 -5.72
CA VAL A 244 24.17 -5.74 -4.34
C VAL A 244 25.22 -5.12 -3.42
N ILE A 245 24.77 -4.17 -2.59
CA ILE A 245 25.56 -3.55 -1.53
C ILE A 245 24.87 -3.77 -0.17
N VAL A 246 25.60 -3.58 0.92
CA VAL A 246 25.11 -3.79 2.30
C VAL A 246 25.51 -2.62 3.18
N HIS A 247 24.67 -2.30 4.15
CA HIS A 247 24.95 -1.37 5.24
C HIS A 247 24.49 -1.95 6.57
N SER A 248 25.30 -1.77 7.61
CA SER A 248 24.94 -2.05 9.01
C SER A 248 25.80 -1.18 9.92
N SER A 249 25.23 -0.82 11.08
CA SER A 249 25.98 -0.21 12.19
C SER A 249 26.91 -1.21 12.89
N GLU A 250 26.72 -2.51 12.67
CA GLU A 250 27.55 -3.58 13.21
C GLU A 250 28.46 -4.20 12.13
N LYS A 251 29.48 -4.94 12.59
CA LYS A 251 30.41 -5.60 11.68
C LYS A 251 29.69 -6.72 10.92
N ILE A 252 29.69 -6.61 9.60
CA ILE A 252 29.18 -7.64 8.68
C ILE A 252 30.06 -8.90 8.75
N SER A 253 29.44 -10.08 8.69
CA SER A 253 30.15 -11.36 8.72
C SER A 253 30.92 -11.60 7.42
N THR A 254 32.00 -12.38 7.49
CA THR A 254 32.79 -12.77 6.30
C THR A 254 31.99 -13.59 5.30
N ASP A 255 30.96 -14.30 5.75
CA ASP A 255 30.06 -15.08 4.90
C ASP A 255 29.18 -14.18 4.04
N ILE A 256 28.65 -13.09 4.62
CA ILE A 256 27.94 -12.05 3.87
C ILE A 256 28.87 -11.36 2.85
N GLU A 257 30.09 -11.01 3.24
CA GLU A 257 31.08 -10.42 2.32
C GLU A 257 31.38 -11.32 1.12
N LYS A 258 31.46 -12.64 1.34
CA LYS A 258 31.65 -13.62 0.27
C LYS A 258 30.39 -13.73 -0.60
N ALA A 259 29.22 -13.83 0.02
CA ALA A 259 27.94 -13.93 -0.68
C ALA A 259 27.67 -12.71 -1.58
N LEU A 260 28.08 -11.51 -1.17
CA LEU A 260 27.98 -10.30 -1.98
C LEU A 260 28.76 -10.42 -3.30
N LYS A 261 29.92 -11.08 -3.32
CA LYS A 261 30.69 -11.27 -4.56
C LYS A 261 29.92 -12.16 -5.55
N ASP A 262 29.35 -13.25 -5.04
CA ASP A 262 28.56 -14.18 -5.85
C ASP A 262 27.24 -13.53 -6.31
N ALA A 263 26.57 -12.79 -5.44
CA ALA A 263 25.35 -12.06 -5.74
C ALA A 263 25.57 -11.00 -6.83
N ASN A 264 26.67 -10.23 -6.74
CA ASN A 264 27.05 -9.24 -7.77
C ASN A 264 27.32 -9.91 -9.14
N ALA A 265 27.92 -11.11 -9.15
CA ALA A 265 28.16 -11.85 -10.39
C ALA A 265 26.87 -12.38 -11.05
N LEU A 266 25.80 -12.59 -10.27
CA LEU A 266 24.48 -12.99 -10.75
C LEU A 266 23.65 -11.77 -11.21
N SER A 267 23.58 -10.73 -10.38
CA SER A 267 22.80 -9.51 -10.68
C SER A 267 23.31 -8.79 -11.93
N SER A 268 24.64 -8.73 -12.13
CA SER A 268 25.23 -8.18 -13.37
C SER A 268 24.84 -8.93 -14.65
N LYS A 269 24.27 -10.14 -14.54
CA LYS A 269 23.72 -10.93 -15.65
C LYS A 269 22.19 -10.89 -15.71
N GLY A 270 21.54 -10.09 -14.86
CA GLY A 270 20.09 -9.99 -14.73
C GLY A 270 19.45 -11.05 -13.82
N ASP A 271 20.23 -11.96 -13.21
CA ASP A 271 19.69 -12.94 -12.26
C ASP A 271 19.57 -12.35 -10.85
N ASN A 272 18.58 -11.47 -10.70
CA ASN A 272 18.32 -10.75 -9.47
C ASN A 272 17.79 -11.65 -8.34
N TYR A 273 16.91 -12.60 -8.67
CA TYR A 273 16.39 -13.55 -7.69
C TYR A 273 17.48 -14.51 -7.21
N GLY A 274 18.34 -15.00 -8.11
CA GLY A 274 19.53 -15.78 -7.75
C GLY A 274 20.49 -15.00 -6.87
N ALA A 275 20.72 -13.70 -7.18
CA ALA A 275 21.55 -12.82 -6.36
C ALA A 275 21.01 -12.68 -4.93
N VAL A 276 19.70 -12.46 -4.76
CA VAL A 276 19.06 -12.38 -3.43
C VAL A 276 19.19 -13.70 -2.69
N ASN A 277 18.96 -14.84 -3.35
CA ASN A 277 19.09 -16.15 -2.71
C ASN A 277 20.51 -16.41 -2.17
N LYS A 278 21.56 -15.93 -2.84
CA LYS A 278 22.94 -16.01 -2.32
C LYS A 278 23.11 -15.26 -1.00
N ILE A 279 22.49 -14.09 -0.88
CA ILE A 279 22.49 -13.33 0.36
C ILE A 279 21.71 -14.08 1.45
N LEU A 280 20.50 -14.56 1.13
CA LEU A 280 19.66 -15.31 2.07
C LEU A 280 20.31 -16.61 2.58
N GLU A 281 21.14 -17.26 1.77
CA GLU A 281 21.92 -18.44 2.19
C GLU A 281 22.99 -18.10 3.24
N ALA A 282 23.58 -16.90 3.17
CA ALA A 282 24.63 -16.46 4.10
C ALA A 282 24.11 -15.84 5.40
N LEU A 283 22.79 -15.59 5.48
CA LEU A 283 22.10 -15.07 6.68
C LEU A 283 21.56 -16.18 7.60
N LYS A 284 21.69 -17.45 7.19
CA LYS A 284 21.27 -18.63 7.97
C LYS A 284 22.40 -19.14 8.86
#